data_AF-A0A7X9M1I7-F1
#
_entry.id   AF-A0A7X9M1I7-F1
#
_cell.length_a   1.000
_cell.length_b   1.000
_cell.length_c   1.000
_cell.angle_alpha   90.00
_cell.angle_beta   90.00
_cell.angle_gamma   90.00
#
_symmetry.space_group_name_H-M   'P 1'
#
loop_
_entity.id
_entity.type
_entity.pdbx_description
1 polymer ?
#
loop_
_entity_poly.entity_id
_entity_poly.type
_entity_poly.pdbx_seq_one_letter_code
_entity_poly.pdbx_strand_id
1 'polypeptide(L)'
;MSQDNTILEVNDYLDLFLYAKSIRDQAWQEEILTKLKNYDQKKIDQKKAVHHLWTEFRQLNNLLLELYDELKQNSNSYIEEKIMELKTRRIEISRQLQSKMNPSISSF
;
A
#
# COMPACT_ATOMS: atom_id res chain seq x y z
N MET A 1 -2.58 8.43 13.15
CA MET A 1 -3.01 9.84 13.06
C MET A 1 -2.67 10.45 11.69
N SER A 2 -2.91 9.73 10.59
CA SER A 2 -2.50 10.19 9.25
C SER A 2 -3.66 10.63 8.35
N GLN A 3 -4.92 10.40 8.76
CA GLN A 3 -6.07 10.85 7.99
C GLN A 3 -6.35 12.34 8.17
N ASP A 4 -6.07 12.92 9.34
CA ASP A 4 -6.28 14.36 9.60
C ASP A 4 -5.39 15.25 8.73
N ASN A 5 -4.11 14.89 8.57
CA ASN A 5 -3.17 15.68 7.79
C ASN A 5 -3.55 15.74 6.29
N THR A 6 -4.15 14.67 5.79
CA THR A 6 -4.62 14.58 4.41
C THR A 6 -5.89 15.37 4.14
N ILE A 7 -6.79 15.46 5.13
CA ILE A 7 -7.99 16.29 5.05
C ILE A 7 -7.58 17.77 5.11
N LEU A 8 -6.59 18.10 5.95
CA LEU A 8 -5.97 19.42 6.02
C LEU A 8 -5.35 19.81 4.66
N GLU A 9 -4.52 18.95 4.06
CA GLU A 9 -3.91 19.24 2.74
C GLU A 9 -4.95 19.49 1.63
N VAL A 10 -6.01 18.67 1.53
CA VAL A 10 -7.06 18.85 0.51
C VAL A 10 -7.84 20.14 0.75
N ASN A 11 -8.10 20.50 2.00
CA ASN A 11 -8.74 21.77 2.37
C ASN A 11 -7.84 22.96 2.02
N ASP A 12 -6.54 22.88 2.29
CA ASP A 12 -5.58 23.94 1.95
C ASP A 12 -5.51 24.17 0.43
N TYR A 13 -5.53 23.10 -0.38
CA TYR A 13 -5.59 23.21 -1.84
C TYR A 13 -6.95 23.77 -2.33
N LEU A 14 -8.03 23.53 -1.61
CA LEU A 14 -9.35 24.10 -1.92
C LEU A 14 -9.38 25.60 -1.64
N ASP A 15 -8.80 26.04 -0.52
CA ASP A 15 -8.68 27.46 -0.18
C ASP A 15 -7.82 28.21 -1.22
N LEU A 16 -6.69 27.62 -1.64
CA LEU A 16 -5.86 28.17 -2.72
C LEU A 16 -6.60 28.23 -4.05
N PHE A 17 -7.43 27.24 -4.38
CA PHE A 17 -8.24 27.25 -5.59
C PHE A 17 -9.28 28.37 -5.56
N LEU A 18 -9.97 28.54 -4.43
CA LEU A 18 -10.95 29.62 -4.24
C LEU A 18 -10.28 31.00 -4.33
N TYR A 19 -9.07 31.14 -3.79
CA TYR A 19 -8.28 32.36 -3.91
C TYR A 19 -7.83 32.63 -5.35
N ALA A 20 -7.29 31.63 -6.06
CA ALA A 20 -6.93 31.73 -7.48
C ALA A 20 -8.12 32.14 -8.36
N LYS A 21 -9.30 31.58 -8.05
CA LYS A 21 -10.57 31.95 -8.69
C LYS A 21 -10.96 33.41 -8.42
N SER A 22 -10.74 33.90 -7.20
CA SER A 22 -11.05 35.28 -6.82
C SER A 22 -10.21 36.31 -7.59
N ILE A 23 -8.95 35.98 -7.89
CA ILE A 23 -8.04 36.81 -8.69
C ILE A 23 -8.11 36.52 -10.20
N ARG A 24 -9.00 35.61 -10.62
CA ARG A 24 -9.20 35.15 -12.01
C ARG A 24 -7.94 34.56 -12.67
N ASP A 25 -7.03 34.01 -11.87
CA ASP A 25 -5.84 33.33 -12.38
C ASP A 25 -6.24 31.91 -12.83
N GLN A 26 -6.49 31.76 -14.13
CA GLN A 26 -6.91 30.49 -14.71
C GLN A 26 -5.77 29.47 -14.79
N ALA A 27 -4.54 29.92 -15.06
CA ALA A 27 -3.38 29.03 -15.14
C ALA A 27 -3.12 28.39 -13.77
N TRP A 28 -3.19 29.18 -12.70
CA TRP A 28 -3.01 28.67 -11.36
C TRP A 28 -4.16 27.74 -10.91
N GLN A 29 -5.40 28.02 -11.30
CA GLN A 29 -6.54 27.11 -11.10
C GLN A 29 -6.30 25.74 -11.75
N GLU A 30 -5.82 25.70 -12.99
CA GLU A 30 -5.53 24.45 -13.72
C GLU A 30 -4.38 23.67 -13.08
N GLU A 31 -3.33 24.35 -12.58
CA GLU A 31 -2.26 23.72 -11.84
C GLU A 31 -2.74 23.06 -10.54
N ILE A 32 -3.59 23.75 -9.78
CA ILE A 32 -4.16 23.21 -8.52
C ILE A 32 -5.03 21.99 -8.81
N LEU A 33 -5.90 22.05 -9.82
CA LEU A 33 -6.73 20.91 -10.23
C LEU A 33 -5.89 19.71 -10.68
N THR A 34 -4.80 19.96 -11.40
CA THR A 34 -3.88 18.89 -11.83
C THR A 34 -3.21 18.23 -10.63
N LYS A 35 -2.76 19.02 -9.64
CA LYS A 35 -2.17 18.50 -8.39
C LYS A 35 -3.18 17.66 -7.59
N LEU A 36 -4.41 18.13 -7.43
CA LEU A 36 -5.49 17.42 -6.75
C LEU A 36 -5.81 16.08 -7.43
N LYS A 37 -5.96 16.08 -8.76
CA LYS A 37 -6.22 14.85 -9.53
C LYS A 37 -5.08 13.83 -9.41
N ASN A 38 -3.83 14.30 -9.48
CA ASN A 38 -2.65 13.43 -9.31
C ASN A 38 -2.55 12.85 -7.89
N TYR A 39 -3.01 13.59 -6.88
CA TYR A 39 -3.06 13.12 -5.50
C TYR A 39 -4.06 11.97 -5.31
N ASP A 40 -5.26 12.11 -5.87
CA ASP A 40 -6.27 11.04 -5.86
C ASP A 40 -5.79 9.79 -6.60
N GLN A 41 -5.14 9.96 -7.75
CA GLN A 41 -4.58 8.85 -8.51
C GLN A 41 -3.50 8.10 -7.71
N LYS A 42 -2.57 8.82 -7.06
CA LYS A 42 -1.55 8.21 -6.19
C LYS A 42 -2.17 7.41 -5.05
N LYS A 43 -3.26 7.90 -4.43
CA LYS A 43 -3.99 7.16 -3.40
C LYS A 43 -4.64 5.89 -3.93
N ILE A 44 -5.26 5.95 -5.10
CA ILE A 44 -5.87 4.79 -5.76
C ILE A 44 -4.80 3.73 -6.04
N ASP A 45 -3.65 4.14 -6.56
CA ASP A 45 -2.55 3.23 -6.89
C ASP A 45 -1.92 2.63 -5.64
N GLN A 46 -1.77 3.40 -4.56
CA GLN A 46 -1.34 2.88 -3.26
C GLN A 46 -2.32 1.85 -2.69
N LYS A 47 -3.63 2.12 -2.74
CA LYS A 47 -4.66 1.16 -2.30
C LYS A 47 -4.61 -0.13 -3.12
N LYS A 48 -4.44 -0.04 -4.44
CA LYS A 48 -4.27 -1.20 -5.32
C LYS A 48 -3.02 -2.00 -4.97
N ALA A 49 -1.89 -1.33 -4.73
CA ALA A 49 -0.64 -1.98 -4.35
C ALA A 49 -0.75 -2.72 -3.01
N VAL A 50 -1.39 -2.12 -2.01
CA VAL A 50 -1.65 -2.77 -0.71
C VAL A 50 -2.60 -3.96 -0.88
N HIS A 51 -3.65 -3.81 -1.67
CA HIS A 51 -4.58 -4.92 -1.96
C HIS A 51 -3.89 -6.10 -2.66
N HIS A 52 -2.98 -5.82 -3.59
CA HIS A 52 -2.19 -6.85 -4.26
C HIS A 52 -1.33 -7.63 -3.27
N LEU A 53 -0.60 -6.93 -2.40
CA LEU A 53 0.22 -7.55 -1.35
C LEU A 53 -0.60 -8.42 -0.40
N TRP A 54 -1.79 -7.97 -0.01
CA TRP A 54 -2.71 -8.81 0.80
C TRP A 54 -3.19 -10.05 0.07
N THR A 55 -3.38 -9.97 -1.24
CA THR A 55 -3.76 -11.12 -2.06
C THR A 55 -2.62 -12.13 -2.16
N GLU A 56 -1.39 -11.67 -2.46
CA GLU A 56 -0.20 -12.54 -2.43
C GLU A 56 -0.01 -13.18 -1.06
N PHE A 57 -0.15 -12.41 0.03
CA PHE A 57 -0.01 -12.91 1.39
C PHE A 57 -1.00 -14.03 1.71
N ARG A 58 -2.26 -13.88 1.30
CA ARG A 58 -3.30 -14.92 1.49
C ARG A 58 -2.99 -16.18 0.69
N GLN A 59 -2.62 -16.03 -0.58
CA GLN A 59 -2.26 -17.16 -1.44
C GLN A 59 -1.07 -17.94 -0.87
N LEU A 60 -0.03 -17.22 -0.43
CA LEU A 60 1.15 -17.81 0.18
C LEU A 60 0.80 -18.57 1.47
N ASN A 61 -0.05 -18.01 2.34
CA ASN A 61 -0.47 -18.71 3.55
C ASN A 61 -1.28 -19.98 3.26
N ASN A 62 -2.15 -19.95 2.25
CA ASN A 62 -2.88 -21.16 1.84
C ASN A 62 -1.91 -22.23 1.35
N LEU A 63 -0.95 -21.86 0.51
CA LEU A 63 0.08 -22.79 0.01
C LEU A 63 0.93 -23.35 1.16
N LEU A 64 1.29 -22.53 2.15
CA LEU A 64 1.98 -23.00 3.35
C LEU A 64 1.16 -24.03 4.12
N LEU A 65 -0.15 -23.78 4.32
CA LEU A 65 -1.04 -24.72 4.99
C LEU A 65 -1.10 -26.06 4.26
N GLU A 66 -1.28 -26.03 2.94
CA GLU A 66 -1.30 -27.24 2.10
C GLU A 66 0.00 -28.04 2.21
N LEU A 67 1.16 -27.37 2.13
CA LEU A 67 2.47 -28.03 2.26
C LEU A 67 2.70 -28.58 3.67
N TYR A 68 2.19 -27.91 4.70
CA TYR A 68 2.24 -28.43 6.06
C TYR A 68 1.39 -29.68 6.25
N ASP A 69 0.20 -29.70 5.66
CA ASP A 69 -0.67 -30.88 5.69
C ASP A 69 -0.04 -32.05 4.92
N GLU A 70 0.61 -31.78 3.78
CA GLU A 70 1.34 -32.79 3.00
C GLU A 70 2.54 -33.34 3.78
N LEU A 71 3.31 -32.47 4.44
CA LEU A 71 4.46 -32.86 5.25
C LEU A 71 4.08 -33.73 6.46
N LYS A 72 2.90 -33.49 7.02
CA LYS A 72 2.36 -34.30 8.12
C LYS A 72 2.01 -35.73 7.67
N GLN A 73 1.66 -35.91 6.40
CA GLN A 73 1.32 -37.22 5.83
C GLN A 73 2.55 -37.97 5.31
N ASN A 74 3.56 -37.24 4.79
CA ASN A 74 4.83 -37.79 4.36
C ASN A 74 5.97 -36.80 4.65
N SER A 75 6.94 -37.22 5.47
CA SER A 75 8.16 -36.44 5.67
C SER A 75 8.96 -36.40 4.36
N ASN A 76 9.09 -35.19 3.80
CA ASN A 76 9.78 -34.95 2.54
C ASN A 76 10.64 -33.69 2.66
N SER A 77 11.96 -33.84 2.57
CA SER A 77 12.92 -32.73 2.72
C SER A 77 12.72 -31.63 1.65
N TYR A 78 12.20 -31.98 0.47
CA TYR A 78 11.86 -31.02 -0.57
C TYR A 78 10.70 -30.11 -0.14
N ILE A 79 9.71 -30.65 0.57
CA ILE A 79 8.57 -29.89 1.10
C ILE A 79 9.05 -28.98 2.23
N GLU A 80 9.96 -29.46 3.08
CA GLU A 80 10.58 -28.65 4.15
C GLU A 80 11.32 -27.43 3.58
N GLU A 81 12.13 -27.63 2.55
CA GLU A 81 12.87 -26.55 1.87
C GLU A 81 11.90 -25.52 1.26
N LYS A 82 10.87 -25.99 0.56
CA LYS A 82 9.85 -25.12 -0.04
C LYS A 82 9.07 -24.32 1.01
N ILE A 83 8.77 -24.92 2.16
CA ILE A 83 8.15 -24.20 3.30
C ILE A 83 9.09 -23.10 3.82
N MET A 84 10.40 -23.33 3.90
CA MET A 84 11.37 -22.32 4.34
C MET A 84 11.46 -21.14 3.36
N GLU A 85 11.47 -21.41 2.05
CA GLU A 85 11.43 -20.35 1.03
C GLU A 85 10.16 -19.52 1.13
N LEU A 86 9.00 -20.18 1.24
CA LEU A 86 7.70 -19.50 1.35
C LEU A 86 7.61 -18.67 2.62
N LYS A 87 8.11 -19.15 3.75
CA LYS A 87 8.20 -18.35 4.99
C LYS A 87 9.02 -17.08 4.80
N THR A 88 10.15 -17.18 4.11
CA THR A 88 11.01 -16.02 3.81
C THR A 88 10.24 -15.01 2.97
N ARG A 89 9.55 -15.47 1.92
CA ARG A 89 8.69 -14.61 1.09
C ARG A 89 7.53 -14.00 1.88
N ARG A 90 6.94 -14.73 2.83
CA ARG A 90 5.89 -14.22 3.73
C ARG A 90 6.38 -13.05 4.58
N ILE A 91 7.58 -13.19 5.16
CA ILE A 91 8.19 -12.14 5.99
C ILE A 91 8.42 -10.88 5.16
N GLU A 92 8.91 -11.05 3.93
CA GLU A 92 9.14 -9.94 3.00
C GLU A 92 7.82 -9.21 2.65
N ILE A 93 6.76 -9.95 2.32
CA ILE A 93 5.44 -9.35 2.06
C ILE A 93 4.89 -8.64 3.31
N SER A 94 5.04 -9.23 4.50
CA SER A 94 4.66 -8.58 5.76
C SER A 94 5.40 -7.26 5.98
N ARG A 95 6.70 -7.21 5.68
CA ARG A 95 7.51 -5.98 5.78
C ARG A 95 7.04 -4.93 4.78
N GLN A 96 6.72 -5.33 3.56
CA GLN A 96 6.18 -4.42 2.53
C GLN A 96 4.78 -3.90 2.88
N LEU A 97 3.94 -4.72 3.52
CA LEU A 97 2.65 -4.29 4.04
C LEU A 97 2.82 -3.29 5.19
N GLN A 98 3.74 -3.55 6.12
CA GLN A 98 4.03 -2.64 7.23
C GLN A 98 4.54 -1.28 6.75
N SER A 99 5.48 -1.26 5.79
CA SER A 99 6.02 0.01 5.26
C SER A 99 4.96 0.82 4.50
N LYS A 100 4.05 0.16 3.78
CA LYS A 100 2.96 0.83 3.06
C LYS A 100 1.79 1.25 3.95
N MET A 101 1.56 0.56 5.06
CA MET A 101 0.48 0.88 6.01
C MET A 101 0.92 1.86 7.11
N ASN A 102 2.20 1.86 7.48
CA ASN A 102 2.82 2.77 8.46
C ASN A 102 4.15 3.32 7.92
N PRO A 103 4.12 4.33 7.02
CA PRO A 103 5.34 4.96 6.51
C PRO A 103 6.18 5.67 7.60
N SER A 104 5.62 5.87 8.80
CA SER A 104 6.27 6.59 9.91
C SER A 104 7.20 5.74 10.78
N ILE A 105 7.30 4.42 10.58
CA ILE A 105 8.11 3.52 11.45
C ILE A 105 9.32 2.92 10.72
N SER A 106 9.44 3.08 9.40
CA SER A 106 10.57 2.56 8.62
C SER A 106 11.87 3.38 8.73
N SER A 107 12.00 4.24 9.75
CA SER A 107 13.20 5.01 10.05
C SER A 107 13.74 4.66 11.43
N PHE A 108 14.20 3.42 11.61
CA PHE A 108 15.15 3.02 12.66
C PHE A 108 16.02 1.87 12.14
#